data_AF-A0A350G4G8-F1
#
_entry.id   AF-A0A350G4G8-F1
#
_cell.length_a   1.000
_cell.length_b   1.000
_cell.length_c   1.000
_cell.angle_alpha   90.00
_cell.angle_beta   90.00
_cell.angle_gamma   90.00
#
_symmetry.space_group_name_H-M   'P 1'
#
loop_
_entity.id
_entity.type
_entity.pdbx_description
1 polymer ?
#
loop_
_entity_poly.entity_id
_entity_poly.type
_entity_poly.pdbx_seq_one_letter_code
_entity_poly.pdbx_strand_id
1 'polypeptide(L)'
;MNTPANLKYAKSDEWFDPASGKVGITDYAQNQLSDIVFVELFVEEGETIEAGKPIASVESVKASAEIYSPASGKVSAVNKDLADKPEAINSDPFGEAWMIQIEGGAAGDVMDAAAYEKHCEERSH
;
A
#
# COMPACT_ATOMS: atom_id res chain seq x y z
N MET A 1 14.92 4.99 -3.31
CA MET A 1 13.79 4.98 -2.38
C MET A 1 13.14 6.35 -2.40
N ASN A 2 11.91 6.43 -2.88
CA ASN A 2 11.06 7.61 -2.80
C ASN A 2 10.11 7.48 -1.60
N THR A 3 9.94 8.54 -0.80
CA THR A 3 9.09 8.53 0.40
C THR A 3 8.40 9.89 0.59
N PRO A 4 7.26 10.12 -0.12
CA PRO A 4 6.50 11.38 -0.02
C PRO A 4 6.12 11.80 1.41
N ALA A 5 6.51 13.03 1.79
CA ALA A 5 6.33 13.55 3.15
C ALA A 5 4.86 13.70 3.62
N ASN A 6 3.91 13.77 2.69
CA ASN A 6 2.48 13.92 2.99
C ASN A 6 1.77 12.60 3.34
N LEU A 7 2.44 11.46 3.19
CA LEU A 7 1.86 10.14 3.44
C LEU A 7 2.18 9.64 4.85
N LYS A 8 1.44 8.61 5.25
CA LYS A 8 1.69 7.80 6.44
C LYS A 8 2.09 6.40 6.02
N TYR A 9 2.99 5.77 6.77
CA TYR A 9 3.63 4.52 6.38
C TYR A 9 3.48 3.45 7.45
N ALA A 10 3.01 2.27 7.09
CA ALA A 10 3.02 1.12 7.98
C ALA A 10 4.42 0.50 8.07
N LYS A 11 4.70 -0.20 9.18
CA LYS A 11 5.95 -0.99 9.33
C LYS A 11 6.05 -2.13 8.31
N SER A 12 4.92 -2.55 7.76
CA SER A 12 4.77 -3.56 6.71
C SER A 12 4.88 -3.01 5.28
N ASP A 13 5.35 -1.76 5.13
CA ASP A 13 5.70 -1.15 3.86
C ASP A 13 4.52 -0.69 2.97
N GLU A 14 3.32 -0.53 3.54
CA GLU A 14 2.17 0.16 2.94
C GLU A 14 2.16 1.66 3.24
N TRP A 15 1.51 2.43 2.38
CA TRP A 15 1.25 3.86 2.60
C TRP A 15 -0.25 4.16 2.66
N PHE A 16 -0.58 5.23 3.38
CA PHE A 16 -1.90 5.86 3.46
C PHE A 16 -1.75 7.35 3.19
N ASP A 17 -2.57 7.90 2.31
CA ASP A 17 -2.72 9.34 2.13
C ASP A 17 -3.90 9.85 2.96
N PRO A 18 -3.69 10.61 4.05
CA PRO A 18 -4.79 11.14 4.84
C PRO A 18 -5.67 12.16 4.10
N ALA A 19 -5.16 12.77 3.02
CA ALA A 19 -5.89 13.78 2.26
C ALA A 19 -6.88 13.13 1.28
N SER A 20 -6.47 12.08 0.58
CA SER A 20 -7.32 11.37 -0.38
C SER A 20 -7.97 10.10 0.17
N GLY A 21 -7.44 9.53 1.24
CA GLY A 21 -7.84 8.23 1.77
C GLY A 21 -7.25 7.04 1.00
N LYS A 22 -6.38 7.28 0.01
CA LYS A 22 -5.78 6.22 -0.80
C LYS A 22 -4.76 5.40 -0.01
N VAL A 23 -4.69 4.12 -0.35
CA VAL A 23 -3.74 3.15 0.22
C VAL A 23 -3.02 2.42 -0.92
N GLY A 24 -1.75 2.07 -0.73
CA GLY A 24 -0.98 1.24 -1.64
C GLY A 24 0.31 0.74 -0.98
N ILE A 25 1.22 0.16 -1.76
CA ILE A 25 2.55 -0.25 -1.27
C ILE A 25 3.63 0.76 -1.66
N THR A 26 4.70 0.82 -0.88
CA THR A 26 5.78 1.81 -1.06
C THR A 26 6.73 1.45 -2.21
N ASP A 27 7.52 2.44 -2.64
CA ASP A 27 8.67 2.22 -3.53
C ASP A 27 9.68 1.23 -2.93
N TYR A 28 9.85 1.20 -1.60
CA TYR A 28 10.69 0.19 -0.96
C TYR A 28 10.11 -1.22 -1.14
N ALA A 29 8.81 -1.42 -0.87
CA ALA A 29 8.15 -2.71 -1.01
C ALA A 29 8.25 -3.28 -2.43
N GLN A 30 7.91 -2.48 -3.44
CA GLN A 30 7.96 -2.94 -4.84
C GLN A 30 9.39 -3.33 -5.25
N ASN A 31 10.41 -2.57 -4.81
CA ASN A 31 11.81 -2.90 -5.10
C ASN A 31 12.23 -4.25 -4.45
N GLN A 32 11.70 -4.58 -3.28
CA GLN A 32 11.96 -5.88 -2.63
C GLN A 32 11.30 -7.04 -3.36
N LEU A 33 10.14 -6.80 -3.97
CA LEU A 33 9.39 -7.78 -4.77
C LEU A 33 9.94 -7.93 -6.20
N SER A 34 10.68 -6.97 -6.73
CA SER A 34 11.13 -6.96 -8.15
C SER A 34 9.90 -6.92 -9.08
N ASP A 35 9.86 -7.73 -10.15
CA ASP A 35 8.84 -7.60 -11.20
C ASP A 35 7.51 -8.17 -10.73
N ILE A 36 6.53 -7.30 -10.49
CA ILE A 36 5.18 -7.65 -10.06
C ILE A 36 4.37 -8.11 -11.26
N VAL A 37 3.74 -9.27 -11.13
CA VAL A 37 3.04 -9.96 -12.23
C VAL A 37 1.57 -10.25 -11.92
N PHE A 38 1.16 -10.10 -10.66
CA PHE A 38 -0.21 -10.36 -10.26
C PHE A 38 -0.60 -9.54 -9.01
N VAL A 39 -1.85 -9.10 -8.99
CA VAL A 39 -2.48 -8.40 -7.86
C VAL A 39 -3.89 -8.95 -7.68
N GLU A 40 -4.21 -9.35 -6.46
CA GLU A 40 -5.57 -9.73 -6.05
C GLU A 40 -6.03 -8.80 -4.93
N LEU A 41 -7.13 -8.09 -5.13
CA LEU A 41 -7.75 -7.24 -4.12
C LEU A 41 -8.82 -8.08 -3.40
N PHE A 42 -8.76 -8.12 -2.07
CA PHE A 42 -9.64 -8.95 -1.24
C PHE A 42 -10.90 -8.24 -0.74
N VAL A 43 -11.01 -6.95 -1.01
CA VAL A 43 -12.04 -6.07 -0.46
C VAL A 43 -12.79 -5.38 -1.59
N GLU A 44 -14.08 -5.16 -1.36
CA GLU A 44 -14.98 -4.48 -2.29
C GLU A 44 -15.40 -3.10 -1.78
N GLU A 45 -15.92 -2.29 -2.71
CA GLU A 45 -16.51 -1.00 -2.38
C GLU A 45 -17.69 -1.15 -1.42
N GLY A 46 -17.72 -0.31 -0.39
CA GLY A 46 -18.76 -0.31 0.64
C GLY A 46 -18.42 -1.14 1.88
N GLU A 47 -17.39 -1.98 1.83
CA GLU A 47 -16.93 -2.75 3.00
C GLU A 47 -16.31 -1.85 4.07
N THR A 48 -16.41 -2.27 5.33
CA THR A 48 -15.71 -1.62 6.44
C THR A 48 -14.52 -2.47 6.82
N ILE A 49 -13.33 -1.88 6.82
CA ILE A 49 -12.07 -2.54 7.13
C ILE A 49 -11.42 -1.93 8.37
N GLU A 50 -10.64 -2.74 9.08
CA GLU A 50 -9.83 -2.31 10.21
C GLU A 50 -8.35 -2.26 9.79
N ALA A 51 -7.59 -1.33 10.38
CA ALA A 51 -6.15 -1.31 10.24
C ALA A 51 -5.53 -2.66 10.66
N GLY A 52 -4.55 -3.12 9.89
CA GLY A 52 -3.90 -4.42 10.05
C GLY A 52 -4.67 -5.61 9.47
N LYS A 53 -5.83 -5.40 8.82
CA LYS A 53 -6.52 -6.46 8.06
C LYS A 53 -5.98 -6.55 6.64
N PRO A 54 -5.89 -7.77 6.06
CA PRO A 54 -5.43 -7.95 4.70
C PRO A 54 -6.44 -7.32 3.72
N ILE A 55 -5.93 -6.62 2.72
CA ILE A 55 -6.72 -5.96 1.67
C ILE A 55 -6.35 -6.44 0.27
N ALA A 56 -5.15 -7.00 0.09
CA ALA A 56 -4.67 -7.50 -1.18
C ALA A 56 -3.57 -8.55 -1.02
N SER A 57 -3.29 -9.28 -2.08
CA SER A 57 -2.05 -10.03 -2.29
C SER A 57 -1.37 -9.53 -3.56
N VAL A 58 -0.04 -9.42 -3.50
CA VAL A 58 0.81 -9.07 -4.63
C VAL A 58 1.77 -10.22 -4.86
N GLU A 59 1.85 -10.68 -6.12
CA GLU A 59 2.84 -11.66 -6.53
C GLU A 59 3.79 -11.10 -7.57
N SER A 60 5.04 -11.48 -7.42
CA SER A 60 6.15 -11.12 -8.30
C SER A 60 6.87 -12.37 -8.78
N VAL A 61 7.83 -12.19 -9.69
CA VAL A 61 8.74 -13.26 -10.12
C VAL A 61 9.61 -13.81 -8.98
N LYS A 62 9.70 -13.11 -7.84
CA LYS A 62 10.55 -13.45 -6.71
C LYS A 62 9.79 -14.03 -5.51
N ALA A 63 8.64 -13.44 -5.18
CA ALA A 63 7.89 -13.72 -3.96
C ALA A 63 6.42 -13.29 -4.07
N SER A 64 5.60 -13.78 -3.14
CA SER A 64 4.26 -13.26 -2.86
C SER A 64 4.24 -12.56 -1.50
N ALA A 65 3.41 -11.53 -1.37
CA ALA A 65 3.21 -10.79 -0.14
C ALA A 65 1.73 -10.40 0.03
N GLU A 66 1.21 -10.59 1.24
CA GLU A 66 -0.07 -10.00 1.65
C GLU A 66 0.13 -8.52 1.99
N ILE A 67 -0.86 -7.71 1.64
CA ILE A 67 -0.91 -6.28 1.88
C ILE A 67 -1.98 -6.00 2.91
N TYR A 68 -1.63 -5.22 3.94
CA TYR A 68 -2.52 -4.91 5.05
C TYR A 68 -2.95 -3.45 5.03
N SER A 69 -4.17 -3.17 5.50
CA SER A 69 -4.62 -1.80 5.58
C SER A 69 -3.86 -1.02 6.66
N PRO A 70 -3.25 0.14 6.34
CA PRO A 70 -2.67 1.06 7.33
C PRO A 70 -3.73 1.88 8.09
N ALA A 71 -5.00 1.85 7.66
CA ALA A 71 -6.08 2.66 8.23
C ALA A 71 -7.41 1.89 8.33
N SER A 72 -8.22 2.24 9.32
CA SER A 72 -9.60 1.75 9.45
C SER A 72 -10.57 2.70 8.77
N GLY A 73 -11.64 2.17 8.19
CA GLY A 73 -12.73 2.97 7.63
C GLY A 73 -13.55 2.23 6.60
N LYS A 74 -14.37 2.97 5.86
CA LYS A 74 -15.20 2.40 4.79
C LYS A 74 -14.49 2.51 3.45
N VAL A 75 -14.39 1.41 2.71
CA VAL A 75 -13.84 1.41 1.35
C VAL A 75 -14.79 2.18 0.43
N SER A 76 -14.31 3.28 -0.14
CA SER A 76 -15.06 4.12 -1.07
C SER A 76 -14.78 3.80 -2.54
N ALA A 77 -13.60 3.24 -2.83
CA ALA A 77 -13.20 2.83 -4.18
C ALA A 77 -12.15 1.71 -4.12
N VAL A 78 -12.12 0.87 -5.15
CA VAL A 78 -11.13 -0.20 -5.34
C VAL A 78 -10.52 -0.07 -6.74
N ASN A 79 -9.18 -0.13 -6.85
CA ASN A 79 -8.51 0.04 -8.13
C ASN A 79 -8.47 -1.26 -8.94
N LYS A 80 -9.55 -1.52 -9.67
CA LYS A 80 -9.72 -2.74 -10.47
C LYS A 80 -8.72 -2.86 -11.63
N ASP A 81 -8.10 -1.75 -12.05
CA ASP A 81 -7.13 -1.74 -13.15
C ASP A 81 -5.86 -2.53 -12.81
N LEU A 82 -5.54 -2.74 -11.52
CA LEU A 82 -4.35 -3.48 -11.08
C LEU A 82 -4.37 -4.97 -11.43
N ALA A 83 -5.55 -5.55 -11.66
CA ALA A 83 -5.66 -6.93 -12.13
C ALA A 83 -5.13 -7.09 -13.58
N ASP A 84 -5.31 -6.05 -14.40
CA ASP A 84 -4.86 -6.03 -15.80
C ASP A 84 -3.49 -5.35 -15.96
N LYS A 85 -3.10 -4.50 -15.01
CA LYS A 85 -1.86 -3.69 -15.03
C LYS A 85 -1.06 -3.80 -13.71
N PRO A 86 -0.67 -5.00 -13.28
CA PRO A 86 0.07 -5.20 -12.03
C PRO A 86 1.41 -4.44 -12.00
N GLU A 87 2.05 -4.25 -13.16
CA GLU A 87 3.32 -3.55 -13.33
C GLU A 87 3.26 -2.04 -12.99
N ALA A 88 2.06 -1.48 -12.89
CA ALA A 88 1.87 -0.11 -12.42
C ALA A 88 2.46 0.08 -11.01
N ILE A 89 2.43 -0.96 -10.16
CA ILE A 89 3.00 -0.90 -8.81
C ILE A 89 4.52 -0.69 -8.86
N ASN A 90 5.22 -1.28 -9.83
CA ASN A 90 6.65 -1.06 -10.00
C ASN A 90 6.97 0.35 -10.52
N SER A 91 6.09 0.91 -11.37
CA SER A 91 6.36 2.16 -12.10
C SER A 91 5.89 3.42 -11.35
N ASP A 92 4.73 3.36 -10.69
CA ASP A 92 4.11 4.49 -9.99
C ASP A 92 3.36 4.06 -8.72
N PRO A 93 4.09 3.53 -7.70
CA PRO A 93 3.50 2.98 -6.47
C PRO A 93 2.69 3.99 -5.64
N PHE A 94 2.93 5.29 -5.82
CA PHE A 94 2.28 6.37 -5.06
C PHE A 94 1.23 7.14 -5.86
N GLY A 95 1.12 6.91 -7.17
CA GLY A 95 0.18 7.59 -8.06
C GLY A 95 -0.90 6.64 -8.55
N GLU A 96 -0.72 6.10 -9.76
CA GLU A 96 -1.72 5.26 -10.44
C GLU A 96 -1.97 3.92 -9.73
N ALA A 97 -0.99 3.40 -8.98
CA ALA A 97 -1.06 2.07 -8.37
C ALA A 97 -1.61 2.03 -6.93
N TRP A 98 -2.45 3.00 -6.55
CA TRP A 98 -3.26 2.89 -5.33
C TRP A 98 -4.15 1.64 -5.40
N MET A 99 -4.37 0.94 -4.30
CA MET A 99 -5.12 -0.32 -4.25
C MET A 99 -6.57 -0.10 -3.84
N ILE A 100 -6.78 0.66 -2.77
CA ILE A 100 -8.10 1.02 -2.25
C ILE A 100 -8.13 2.48 -1.80
N GLN A 101 -9.33 3.03 -1.68
CA GLN A 101 -9.56 4.35 -1.08
C GLN A 101 -10.54 4.21 0.09
N ILE A 102 -10.23 4.87 1.20
CA ILE A 102 -10.98 4.77 2.46
C ILE A 102 -11.62 6.13 2.78
N GLU A 103 -12.93 6.15 2.94
CA GLU A 103 -13.70 7.29 3.43
C GLU A 103 -13.58 7.40 4.96
N GLY A 104 -13.24 8.60 5.44
CA GLY A 104 -13.13 8.87 6.88
C GLY A 104 -12.01 8.08 7.58
N GLY A 105 -10.96 7.71 6.83
CA GLY A 105 -9.90 6.83 7.29
C GLY A 105 -9.22 7.30 8.59
N ALA A 106 -9.17 6.41 9.58
CA ALA A 106 -8.43 6.60 10.82
C ALA A 106 -7.14 5.78 10.75
N ALA A 107 -5.99 6.46 10.72
CA ALA A 107 -4.69 5.80 10.64
C ALA A 107 -4.44 4.92 11.88
N GLY A 108 -3.86 3.73 11.67
CA GLY A 108 -3.44 2.82 12.72
C GLY A 108 -2.06 3.17 13.30
N ASP A 109 -1.26 2.14 13.58
CA ASP A 109 0.15 2.30 13.96
C ASP A 109 1.00 2.59 12.71
N VAL A 110 1.17 3.88 12.42
CA VAL A 110 1.87 4.37 11.22
C VAL A 110 2.94 5.40 11.57
N MET A 111 3.96 5.45 10.72
CA MET A 111 5.09 6.36 10.75
C MET A 111 4.86 7.54 9.81
N ASP A 112 5.60 8.63 10.05
CA ASP A 112 5.83 9.64 9.02
C ASP A 112 6.96 9.21 8.07
N ALA A 113 7.20 10.00 7.03
CA ALA A 113 8.21 9.71 6.02
C ALA A 113 9.62 9.56 6.61
N ALA A 114 10.04 10.46 7.51
CA ALA A 114 11.39 10.44 8.07
C ALA A 114 11.62 9.20 8.96
N ALA A 115 10.62 8.82 9.75
CA ALA A 115 10.67 7.60 10.54
C ALA A 115 10.66 6.34 9.66
N TYR A 116 9.91 6.35 8.56
CA TYR A 116 9.88 5.23 7.61
C TYR A 116 11.21 5.06 6.85
N GLU A 117 11.82 6.16 6.39
CA GLU A 117 13.14 6.13 5.76
C GLU A 117 14.19 5.47 6.67
N LYS A 118 14.25 5.92 7.93
CA LYS A 118 15.14 5.32 8.92
C LYS A 118 14.84 3.84 9.15
N HIS A 119 13.56 3.47 9.22
CA HIS A 119 13.15 2.08 9.38
C HIS A 119 13.62 1.18 8.23
N CYS A 120 13.55 1.66 6.98
CA CYS A 120 14.06 0.94 5.81
C CYS A 120 15.58 0.81 5.81
N GLU A 121 16.31 1.84 6.22
CA GLU A 121 17.78 1.82 6.32
C GLU A 121 18.27 0.76 7.33
N GLU A 122 17.62 0.69 8.50
CA GLU A 122 17.96 -0.26 9.56
C GLU A 122 17.70 -1.72 9.16
N ARG A 123 16.74 -1.97 8.25
CA ARG A 123 16.41 -3.31 7.72
C ARG A 123 17.28 -3.73 6.54
N SER A 124 17.98 -2.79 5.92
CA SER A 124 18.82 -3.02 4.74
C SER A 124 20.28 -3.36 5.08
N HIS A 125 20.62 -3.39 6.38
CA HIS A 125 21.92 -3.83 6.93
C HIS A 125 21.83 -5.26 7.49
#